data_AF-A0A562WK39-F1
#
_entry.id   AF-A0A562WK39-F1
#
_cell.length_a   1.000
_cell.length_b   1.000
_cell.length_c   1.000
_cell.angle_alpha   90.00
_cell.angle_beta   90.00
_cell.angle_gamma   90.00
#
_symmetry.space_group_name_H-M   'P 1'
#
loop_
_entity.id
_entity.type
_entity.pdbx_description
1 polymer ?
#
loop_
_entity_poly.entity_id
_entity_poly.type
_entity_poly.pdbx_seq_one_letter_code
_entity_poly.pdbx_strand_id
1 'polypeptide(L)'
;MEEARQLPEDALPVSPAVEGPPPPHRWAERDPVAAARLARCREVVVRIAGAHRLPPENLITPDSIRRLAWTPPEEITEETVTETLRGFGARTWQLGLLVPELTAVLPTP
;
A
#
# COMPACT_ATOMS: atom_id res chain seq x y z
N MET A 1 -49.84 29.81 11.43
CA MET A 1 -50.18 28.94 10.29
C MET A 1 -48.86 28.60 9.65
N GLU A 2 -48.30 27.44 9.99
CA GLU A 2 -48.53 26.20 9.22
C GLU A 2 -47.76 26.36 7.90
N GLU A 3 -46.65 25.67 7.63
CA GLU A 3 -46.57 24.22 7.61
C GLU A 3 -45.09 23.80 7.48
N ALA A 4 -44.69 22.79 8.25
CA ALA A 4 -43.48 22.02 8.03
C ALA A 4 -43.77 20.91 7.01
N ARG A 5 -42.84 20.65 6.08
CA ARG A 5 -42.72 19.34 5.40
C ARG A 5 -41.28 19.16 4.90
N GLN A 6 -40.40 18.65 5.75
CA GLN A 6 -39.94 17.24 5.74
C GLN A 6 -39.48 16.76 4.37
N LEU A 7 -38.16 16.77 4.15
CA LEU A 7 -37.47 15.81 3.28
C LEU A 7 -36.39 15.09 4.12
N PRO A 8 -36.20 13.78 3.89
CA PRO A 8 -35.43 12.89 4.76
C PRO A 8 -33.92 13.16 4.77
N GLU A 9 -33.32 12.85 5.92
CA GLU A 9 -31.98 13.24 6.38
C GLU A 9 -30.85 12.30 5.90
N ASP A 10 -31.02 11.51 4.83
CA ASP A 10 -30.10 10.41 4.55
C ASP A 10 -29.70 10.28 3.08
N ALA A 11 -29.19 11.38 2.52
CA ALA A 11 -28.47 11.35 1.24
C ALA A 11 -27.16 12.12 1.37
N LEU A 12 -26.40 11.85 2.44
CA LEU A 12 -24.99 12.22 2.43
C LEU A 12 -24.33 11.40 1.31
N PRO A 13 -23.67 12.04 0.33
CA PRO A 13 -22.87 11.29 -0.63
C PRO A 13 -21.85 10.50 0.18
N VAL A 14 -21.97 9.17 0.17
CA VAL A 14 -20.93 8.27 0.64
C VAL A 14 -19.69 8.71 -0.11
N SER A 15 -18.79 9.42 0.58
CA SER A 15 -17.54 9.86 -0.04
C SER A 15 -16.93 8.59 -0.63
N PRO A 16 -16.68 8.53 -1.95
CA PRO A 16 -16.16 7.32 -2.56
C PRO A 16 -14.97 6.92 -1.71
N ALA A 17 -15.00 5.69 -1.18
CA ALA A 17 -13.85 5.14 -0.48
C ALA A 17 -12.70 5.31 -1.46
N VAL A 18 -11.80 6.25 -1.18
CA VAL A 18 -10.65 6.47 -2.04
C VAL A 18 -9.96 5.11 -2.08
N GLU A 19 -10.00 4.44 -3.23
CA GLU A 19 -9.49 3.08 -3.46
C GLU A 19 -7.95 3.03 -3.41
N GLY A 20 -7.37 3.80 -2.50
CA GLY A 20 -5.94 3.93 -2.31
C GLY A 20 -5.61 4.21 -0.86
N PRO A 21 -4.35 3.92 -0.48
CA PRO A 21 -3.85 4.25 0.85
C PRO A 21 -4.12 5.72 1.20
N PRO A 22 -4.37 6.03 2.48
CA PRO A 22 -4.53 7.41 2.91
C PRO A 22 -3.19 8.16 2.76
N PRO A 23 -3.15 9.49 2.92
CA PRO A 23 -1.89 10.21 2.98
C PRO A 23 -0.96 9.62 4.07
N PRO A 24 0.34 9.38 3.81
CA PRO A 24 1.26 8.70 4.72
C PRO A 24 1.27 9.26 6.15
N HIS A 25 1.08 10.58 6.31
CA HIS A 25 1.05 11.22 7.63
C HIS A 25 -0.10 10.75 8.52
N ARG A 26 -1.20 10.26 7.95
CA ARG A 26 -2.35 9.71 8.71
C ARG A 26 -2.26 8.22 8.99
N TRP A 27 -1.24 7.53 8.49
CA TRP A 27 -1.17 6.07 8.67
C TRP A 27 -0.97 5.70 10.12
N ALA A 28 -0.03 6.36 10.82
CA ALA A 28 0.23 6.04 12.23
C ALA A 28 -0.99 6.25 13.12
N GLU A 29 -1.84 7.22 12.80
CA GLU A 29 -3.08 7.52 13.51
C GLU A 29 -4.19 6.51 13.18
N ARG A 30 -4.24 6.01 11.93
CA ARG A 30 -5.32 5.12 11.45
C ARG A 30 -5.02 3.64 11.65
N ASP A 31 -3.79 3.23 11.35
CA ASP A 31 -3.28 1.87 11.46
C ASP A 31 -1.74 1.92 11.68
N PRO A 32 -1.26 1.90 12.94
CA PRO A 32 0.16 1.93 13.24
C PRO A 32 0.91 0.69 12.73
N VAL A 33 0.23 -0.46 12.58
CA VAL A 33 0.83 -1.68 12.03
C VAL A 33 1.08 -1.51 10.53
N ALA A 34 0.13 -0.95 9.79
CA ALA A 34 0.34 -0.60 8.38
C ALA A 34 1.47 0.42 8.20
N ALA A 35 1.58 1.40 9.10
CA ALA A 35 2.68 2.38 9.09
C ALA A 35 4.05 1.70 9.30
N ALA A 36 4.16 0.82 10.30
CA ALA A 36 5.36 0.04 10.55
C ALA A 36 5.72 -0.86 9.36
N ARG A 37 4.71 -1.51 8.75
CA ARG A 37 4.87 -2.33 7.55
C ARG A 37 5.42 -1.53 6.38
N LEU A 38 4.87 -0.33 6.12
CA LEU A 38 5.38 0.56 5.07
C LEU A 38 6.83 0.97 5.31
N ALA A 39 7.21 1.27 6.55
CA ALA A 39 8.59 1.62 6.90
C ALA A 39 9.55 0.48 6.54
N ARG A 40 9.25 -0.75 6.96
CA ARG A 40 10.04 -1.95 6.67
C ARG A 40 10.14 -2.22 5.16
N CYS A 41 9.03 -2.13 4.42
CA CYS A 41 9.07 -2.31 2.97
C CYS A 41 9.92 -1.24 2.27
N ARG A 42 9.91 0.02 2.75
CA ARG A 42 10.76 1.09 2.21
C ARG A 42 12.24 0.82 2.45
N GLU A 43 12.61 0.34 3.64
CA GLU A 43 13.98 -0.03 3.95
C GLU A 43 14.51 -1.13 3.01
N VAL A 44 13.69 -2.14 2.72
CA VAL A 44 14.00 -3.18 1.73
C VAL A 44 14.30 -2.57 0.36
N VAL A 45 13.44 -1.67 -0.13
CA VAL A 45 13.62 -1.02 -1.44
C VAL A 45 14.90 -0.19 -1.47
N VAL A 46 15.16 0.62 -0.44
CA VAL A 46 16.37 1.45 -0.35
C VAL A 46 17.63 0.59 -0.34
N ARG A 47 17.64 -0.50 0.44
CA ARG A 47 18.77 -1.43 0.52
C ARG A 47 19.05 -2.08 -0.83
N ILE A 48 18.02 -2.63 -1.49
CA ILE A 48 18.18 -3.31 -2.79
C ILE A 48 18.60 -2.31 -3.86
N ALA A 49 17.99 -1.13 -3.92
CA ALA A 49 18.39 -0.07 -4.84
C ALA A 49 19.86 0.32 -4.65
N GLY A 50 20.30 0.46 -3.40
CA GLY A 50 21.70 0.71 -3.04
C GLY A 50 22.65 -0.40 -3.50
N ALA A 51 22.29 -1.67 -3.26
CA ALA A 51 23.08 -2.83 -3.69
C ALA A 51 23.26 -2.88 -5.22
N HIS A 52 22.24 -2.48 -5.97
CA HIS A 52 22.27 -2.43 -7.42
C HIS A 52 22.72 -1.08 -8.00
N ARG A 53 23.08 -0.10 -7.16
CA ARG A 53 23.55 1.24 -7.54
C ARG A 53 22.58 1.98 -8.48
N LEU A 54 21.28 1.94 -8.16
CA LEU A 54 20.27 2.75 -8.85
C LEU A 54 19.38 3.54 -7.88
N PRO A 55 18.74 4.63 -8.34
CA PRO A 55 17.73 5.33 -7.54
C PRO A 55 16.55 4.41 -7.19
N PRO A 56 16.03 4.44 -5.94
CA PRO A 56 14.86 3.64 -5.53
C PRO A 56 13.64 3.79 -6.45
N GLU A 57 13.40 5.00 -6.97
CA GLU A 57 12.31 5.31 -7.91
C GLU A 57 12.48 4.62 -9.27
N ASN A 58 13.71 4.27 -9.66
CA ASN A 58 13.98 3.47 -10.85
C ASN A 58 13.81 1.96 -10.59
N LEU A 59 13.89 1.54 -9.31
CA LEU A 59 13.69 0.15 -8.91
C LEU A 59 12.20 -0.21 -8.89
N ILE A 60 11.37 0.61 -8.23
CA ILE A 60 9.93 0.39 -8.15
C ILE A 60 9.20 1.69 -7.84
N THR A 61 7.95 1.82 -8.28
CA THR A 61 7.17 3.01 -7.95
C THR A 61 6.88 3.07 -6.44
N PRO A 62 7.04 4.23 -5.78
CA PRO A 62 6.70 4.37 -4.36
C PRO A 62 5.22 4.07 -4.05
N ASP A 63 4.35 4.17 -5.05
CA ASP A 63 2.92 3.87 -4.92
C ASP A 63 2.66 2.37 -4.81
N SER A 64 3.36 1.53 -5.58
CA SER A 64 3.25 0.06 -5.50
C SER A 64 3.53 -0.43 -4.08
N ILE A 65 4.58 0.12 -3.45
CA ILE A 65 4.95 -0.24 -2.07
C ILE A 65 3.93 0.28 -1.05
N ARG A 66 3.40 1.50 -1.26
CA ARG A 66 2.32 2.03 -0.42
C ARG A 66 1.05 1.17 -0.51
N ARG A 67 0.64 0.75 -1.70
CA ARG A 67 -0.54 -0.11 -1.86
C ARG A 67 -0.34 -1.49 -1.24
N LEU A 68 0.81 -2.13 -1.50
CA LEU A 68 1.15 -3.43 -0.91
C LEU A 68 1.18 -3.38 0.63
N ALA A 69 1.78 -2.33 1.20
CA ALA A 69 1.82 -2.17 2.65
C ALA A 69 0.46 -1.76 3.26
N TRP A 70 -0.45 -1.16 2.49
CA TRP A 70 -1.76 -0.78 3.00
C TRP A 70 -2.75 -1.95 2.95
N THR A 71 -2.79 -2.64 1.82
CA THR A 71 -3.66 -3.80 1.58
C THR A 71 -2.77 -4.96 1.12
N PRO A 72 -2.06 -5.63 2.04
CA PRO A 72 -1.28 -6.81 1.68
C PRO A 72 -2.23 -7.95 1.27
N PRO A 73 -1.76 -8.93 0.46
CA PRO A 73 -2.56 -10.10 0.14
C PRO A 73 -2.93 -10.88 1.42
N GLU A 74 -4.07 -11.58 1.38
CA GLU A 74 -4.59 -12.33 2.53
C GLU A 74 -3.57 -13.37 3.04
N GLU A 75 -2.96 -14.10 2.12
CA GLU A 75 -1.80 -14.95 2.39
C GLU A 75 -0.53 -14.25 1.89
N ILE A 76 0.51 -14.20 2.73
CA ILE A 76 1.79 -13.59 2.39
C ILE A 76 2.75 -14.68 1.92
N THR A 77 2.83 -14.89 0.61
CA THR A 77 3.81 -15.76 -0.03
C THR A 77 4.52 -15.00 -1.15
N GLU A 78 5.64 -15.53 -1.64
CA GLU A 78 6.31 -14.93 -2.80
C GLU A 78 5.40 -14.89 -4.02
N GLU A 79 4.53 -15.88 -4.20
CA GLU A 79 3.56 -15.92 -5.30
C GLU A 79 2.53 -14.81 -5.16
N THR A 80 1.84 -14.70 -4.02
CA THR A 80 0.79 -13.69 -3.83
C THR A 80 1.34 -12.26 -3.86
N VAL A 81 2.54 -12.03 -3.31
CA VAL A 81 3.22 -10.74 -3.37
C VAL A 81 3.65 -10.41 -4.80
N THR A 82 4.14 -11.40 -5.56
CA THR A 82 4.46 -11.25 -6.99
C THR A 82 3.24 -10.83 -7.79
N GLU A 83 2.12 -11.55 -7.66
CA GLU A 83 0.89 -11.24 -8.38
C GLU A 83 0.36 -9.85 -8.01
N THR A 84 0.40 -9.50 -6.72
CA THR A 84 -0.01 -8.17 -6.24
C THR A 84 0.82 -7.06 -6.88
N LEU A 85 2.14 -7.15 -6.81
CA LEU A 85 3.03 -6.13 -7.38
C LEU A 85 2.98 -6.10 -8.92
N ARG A 86 2.79 -7.24 -9.57
CA ARG A 86 2.56 -7.32 -11.01
C ARG A 86 1.26 -6.62 -11.41
N GLY A 87 0.21 -6.77 -10.61
CA GLY A 87 -1.05 -6.02 -10.76
C GLY A 87 -0.86 -4.49 -10.66
N PHE A 88 0.17 -4.03 -9.96
CA PHE A 88 0.57 -2.62 -9.91
C PHE A 88 1.56 -2.20 -11.02
N GLY A 89 1.85 -3.09 -11.97
CA GLY A 89 2.74 -2.82 -13.11
C GLY A 89 4.22 -3.07 -12.86
N ALA A 90 4.61 -3.75 -11.78
CA ALA A 90 6.01 -4.12 -11.54
C ALA A 90 6.49 -5.15 -12.58
N ARG A 91 7.69 -4.91 -13.12
CA ARG A 91 8.32 -5.76 -14.14
C ARG A 91 8.96 -7.00 -13.51
N THR A 92 9.07 -8.09 -14.27
CA THR A 92 9.64 -9.38 -13.81
C THR A 92 11.00 -9.23 -13.13
N TRP A 93 11.91 -8.41 -13.68
CA TRP A 93 13.22 -8.20 -13.06
C TRP A 93 13.14 -7.45 -11.72
N GLN A 94 12.18 -6.54 -11.55
CA GLN A 94 11.97 -5.82 -10.28
C GLN A 94 11.42 -6.77 -9.22
N LEU A 95 10.45 -7.61 -9.62
CA LEU A 95 9.84 -8.63 -8.78
C LEU A 95 10.91 -9.62 -8.28
N GLY A 96 11.78 -10.11 -9.16
CA GLY A 96 12.84 -11.03 -8.80
C GLY A 96 13.85 -10.48 -7.78
N LEU A 97 14.00 -9.15 -7.68
CA LEU A 97 14.86 -8.52 -6.68
C LEU A 97 14.13 -8.26 -5.36
N LEU A 98 12.86 -7.83 -5.44
CA LEU A 98 12.13 -7.29 -4.29
C LEU A 98 11.32 -8.34 -3.54
N VAL A 99 10.69 -9.28 -4.25
CA VAL A 99 9.69 -10.19 -3.68
C VAL A 99 10.22 -11.02 -2.51
N PRO A 100 11.40 -11.67 -2.57
CA PRO A 100 11.85 -12.51 -1.47
C PRO A 100 11.96 -11.74 -0.15
N GLU A 101 12.51 -10.52 -0.23
CA GLU A 101 12.77 -9.66 0.92
C GLU A 101 11.50 -8.96 1.41
N LEU A 102 10.61 -8.57 0.49
CA LEU A 102 9.30 -8.00 0.85
C LEU A 102 8.41 -9.03 1.56
N THR A 103 8.35 -10.26 1.03
CA THR A 103 7.60 -11.36 1.66
C THR A 103 8.10 -11.66 3.07
N ALA A 104 9.41 -11.58 3.32
CA ALA A 104 9.96 -11.80 4.65
C ALA A 104 9.56 -10.71 5.66
N VAL A 105 9.47 -9.45 5.24
CA VAL A 105 9.18 -8.34 6.15
C VAL A 105 7.69 -8.01 6.30
N LEU A 106 6.82 -8.43 5.39
CA LEU A 106 5.38 -8.12 5.41
C LEU A 106 4.62 -8.69 6.63
N PRO A 107 4.84 -9.94 7.07
CA PRO A 107 4.08 -10.54 8.19
C PRO A 107 4.46 -10.02 9.57
N THR A 108 5.63 -9.39 9.69
CA THR A 108 6.10 -8.86 10.98
C THR A 108 5.14 -7.74 11.44
N PRO A 109 4.76 -7.65 12.73
CA PRO A 109 3.97 -6.54 13.24
C PRO A 109 4.75 -5.22 13.27
#